data_AF-A0A5K1JTG7-F1
#
_entry.id   AF-A0A5K1JTG7-F1
#
_cell.length_a   1.000
_cell.length_b   1.000
_cell.length_c   1.000
_cell.angle_alpha   90.00
_cell.angle_beta   90.00
_cell.angle_gamma   90.00
#
_symmetry.space_group_name_H-M   'P 1'
#
loop_
_entity.id
_entity.type
_entity.pdbx_description
1 polymer ?
#
loop_
_entity_poly.entity_id
_entity_poly.type
_entity_poly.pdbx_seq_one_letter_code
_entity_poly.pdbx_strand_id
1 'polypeptide(L)'
;MDEPQTLAHPMSGRSWTRSRNQDEIDTIEHRLRNNIFRASAKVYLRTMLPENLLGRGPGIDGALAEMIEVLQDVLKQPLNGSVLGSAVFGVCLSGCHTDDPAQRAFLLHVLEMQQEEPVGSIREISRLLQQVWQRRDHDKELGRSTPVNWCAIMREGHNDAIFPV
;
A
#
# COMPACT_ATOMS: atom_id res chain seq x y z
N MET A 1 -33.98 -62.48 -6.23
CA MET A 1 -34.12 -61.50 -7.32
C MET A 1 -35.27 -60.59 -6.93
N ASP A 2 -35.15 -59.32 -6.59
CA ASP A 2 -34.06 -58.40 -6.31
C ASP A 2 -34.74 -57.25 -5.53
N GLU A 3 -34.17 -56.83 -4.39
CA GLU A 3 -34.64 -55.67 -3.63
C GLU A 3 -33.62 -54.54 -3.87
N PRO A 4 -34.01 -53.35 -4.35
CA PRO A 4 -33.04 -52.30 -4.62
C PRO A 4 -32.69 -51.59 -3.32
N GLN A 5 -31.48 -51.85 -2.82
CA GLN A 5 -30.88 -51.14 -1.71
C GLN A 5 -30.76 -49.65 -2.06
N THR A 6 -31.52 -48.82 -1.36
CA THR A 6 -31.39 -47.37 -1.41
C THR A 6 -30.11 -46.98 -0.67
N LEU A 7 -29.04 -46.72 -1.42
CA LEU A 7 -27.78 -46.17 -0.91
C LEU A 7 -27.99 -44.72 -0.48
N ALA A 8 -28.39 -44.53 0.77
CA ALA A 8 -28.27 -43.24 1.44
C ALA A 8 -26.79 -42.99 1.76
N HIS A 9 -26.08 -42.33 0.85
CA HIS A 9 -24.76 -41.77 1.15
C HIS A 9 -24.93 -40.60 2.13
N PRO A 10 -24.23 -40.58 3.28
CA PRO A 10 -24.26 -39.42 4.16
C PRO A 10 -23.56 -38.25 3.46
N MET A 11 -24.33 -37.21 3.13
CA MET A 11 -23.82 -35.93 2.68
C MET A 11 -22.84 -35.40 3.73
N SER A 12 -21.57 -35.31 3.32
CA SER A 12 -20.46 -34.71 4.08
C SER A 12 -20.80 -33.27 4.47
N GLY A 13 -21.34 -33.09 5.67
CA GLY A 13 -21.67 -31.79 6.27
C GLY A 13 -20.47 -30.90 6.61
N ARG A 14 -19.26 -31.24 6.14
CA ARG A 14 -18.03 -30.47 6.37
C ARG A 14 -17.69 -29.48 5.24
N SER A 15 -18.39 -29.55 4.10
CA SER A 15 -18.08 -28.73 2.92
C SER A 15 -18.71 -27.32 2.97
N TRP A 16 -19.92 -27.20 3.50
CA TRP A 16 -20.69 -25.95 3.46
C TRP A 16 -20.14 -24.83 4.38
N THR A 17 -19.66 -25.18 5.57
CA THR A 17 -19.12 -24.19 6.53
C THR A 17 -17.77 -23.62 6.09
N ARG A 18 -16.97 -24.40 5.37
CA ARG A 18 -15.69 -23.94 4.80
C ARG A 18 -15.89 -22.93 3.66
N SER A 19 -16.91 -23.15 2.81
CA SER A 19 -17.22 -22.26 1.69
C SER A 19 -17.62 -20.86 2.18
N ARG A 20 -18.54 -20.79 3.16
CA ARG A 20 -19.04 -19.52 3.68
C ARG A 20 -17.96 -18.66 4.35
N ASN A 21 -17.05 -19.29 5.11
CA ASN A 21 -15.96 -18.57 5.76
C ASN A 21 -14.96 -18.00 4.74
N GLN A 22 -14.75 -18.68 3.62
CA GLN A 22 -13.88 -18.18 2.55
C GLN A 22 -14.51 -16.98 1.82
N ASP A 23 -15.81 -17.06 1.50
CA ASP A 23 -16.53 -15.96 0.84
C ASP A 23 -16.52 -14.67 1.69
N GLU A 24 -16.64 -14.81 3.02
CA GLU A 24 -16.57 -13.69 3.97
C GLU A 24 -15.16 -13.07 4.01
N ILE A 25 -14.10 -13.90 4.04
CA ILE A 25 -12.71 -13.45 3.96
C ILE A 25 -12.45 -12.72 2.64
N ASP A 26 -12.83 -13.32 1.52
CA ASP A 26 -12.62 -12.74 0.19
C ASP A 26 -13.33 -11.38 0.07
N THR A 27 -14.56 -11.28 0.58
CA THR A 27 -15.31 -10.02 0.61
C THR A 27 -14.59 -8.94 1.44
N ILE A 28 -14.04 -9.30 2.60
CA ILE A 28 -13.25 -8.39 3.43
C ILE A 28 -11.99 -7.95 2.67
N GLU A 29 -11.24 -8.87 2.08
CA GLU A 29 -10.04 -8.56 1.32
C GLU A 29 -10.33 -7.65 0.12
N HIS A 30 -11.40 -7.92 -0.62
CA HIS A 30 -11.84 -7.08 -1.74
C HIS A 30 -12.15 -5.66 -1.30
N ARG A 31 -12.84 -5.49 -0.16
CA ARG A 31 -13.12 -4.17 0.42
C ARG A 31 -11.83 -3.44 0.80
N LEU A 32 -10.88 -4.15 1.43
CA LEU A 32 -9.61 -3.56 1.86
C LEU A 32 -8.75 -3.13 0.68
N ARG A 33 -8.60 -3.97 -0.34
CA ARG A 33 -7.94 -3.59 -1.60
C ARG A 33 -8.59 -2.35 -2.20
N ASN A 34 -9.92 -2.32 -2.28
CA ASN A 34 -10.65 -1.17 -2.83
C ASN A 34 -10.35 0.12 -2.04
N ASN A 35 -10.35 0.05 -0.71
CA ASN A 35 -10.00 1.19 0.14
C ASN A 35 -8.56 1.66 -0.11
N ILE A 36 -7.60 0.75 -0.20
CA ILE A 36 -6.20 1.05 -0.55
C ILE A 36 -6.13 1.78 -1.89
N PHE A 37 -6.78 1.24 -2.94
CA PHE A 37 -6.78 1.84 -4.27
C PHE A 37 -7.41 3.24 -4.27
N ARG A 38 -8.54 3.42 -3.58
CA ARG A 38 -9.22 4.72 -3.50
C ARG A 38 -8.37 5.76 -2.77
N ALA A 39 -7.76 5.39 -1.65
CA ALA A 39 -6.87 6.30 -0.91
C ALA A 39 -5.61 6.64 -1.73
N SER A 40 -4.99 5.64 -2.37
CA SER A 40 -3.83 5.85 -3.25
C SER A 40 -4.14 6.77 -4.42
N ALA A 41 -5.31 6.59 -5.06
CA ALA A 41 -5.76 7.45 -6.16
C ALA A 41 -5.99 8.89 -5.69
N LYS A 42 -6.53 9.10 -4.49
CA LYS A 42 -6.68 10.44 -3.91
C LYS A 42 -5.34 11.13 -3.72
N VAL A 43 -4.35 10.43 -3.15
CA VAL A 43 -2.99 10.96 -3.01
C VAL A 43 -2.42 11.32 -4.38
N TYR A 44 -2.45 10.39 -5.35
CA TYR A 44 -1.93 10.64 -6.69
C TYR A 44 -2.56 11.86 -7.35
N LEU A 45 -3.89 11.95 -7.36
CA LEU A 45 -4.61 13.08 -7.96
C LEU A 45 -4.24 14.41 -7.30
N ARG A 46 -4.06 14.42 -5.97
CA ARG A 46 -3.64 15.60 -5.21
C ARG A 46 -2.20 16.04 -5.51
N THR A 47 -1.35 15.11 -5.93
CA THR A 47 0.05 15.42 -6.32
C THR A 47 0.18 15.91 -7.76
N MET A 48 -0.74 15.50 -8.64
CA MET A 48 -0.65 15.76 -10.09
C MET A 48 -1.54 16.92 -10.55
N LEU A 49 -2.69 17.12 -9.91
CA LEU A 49 -3.65 18.11 -10.33
C LEU A 49 -3.50 19.40 -9.50
N PRO A 50 -3.51 20.58 -10.15
CA PRO A 50 -3.55 21.84 -9.44
C PRO A 50 -4.80 21.94 -8.53
N GLU A 51 -4.65 22.61 -7.38
CA GLU A 51 -5.72 22.69 -6.37
C GLU A 51 -7.05 23.26 -6.92
N ASN A 52 -6.98 24.16 -7.89
CA ASN A 52 -8.16 24.77 -8.51
C ASN A 52 -9.04 23.78 -9.30
N LEU A 53 -8.50 22.62 -9.71
CA LEU A 53 -9.24 21.56 -10.39
C LEU A 53 -9.84 20.53 -9.43
N LEU A 54 -9.34 20.46 -8.18
CA LEU A 54 -9.71 19.44 -7.20
C LEU A 54 -10.81 19.87 -6.22
N GLY A 55 -11.30 21.10 -6.36
CA GLY A 55 -12.37 21.66 -5.54
C GLY A 55 -12.03 21.77 -4.04
N ARG A 56 -13.06 22.01 -3.23
CA ARG A 56 -12.98 22.26 -1.77
C ARG A 56 -12.86 20.94 -0.97
N GLY A 57 -11.85 20.14 -1.29
CA GLY A 57 -11.51 18.93 -0.54
C GLY A 57 -10.28 19.13 0.35
N PRO A 58 -9.97 18.18 1.25
CA PRO A 58 -8.72 18.20 1.98
C PRO A 58 -7.55 18.26 1.00
N GLY A 59 -6.55 19.08 1.31
CA GLY A 59 -5.30 19.16 0.54
C GLY A 59 -4.52 17.84 0.57
N ILE A 60 -3.28 17.86 0.09
CA ILE A 60 -2.43 16.67 0.08
C ILE A 60 -2.35 16.02 1.48
N ASP A 61 -2.24 16.82 2.54
CA ASP A 61 -2.13 16.32 3.92
C ASP A 61 -3.32 15.47 4.37
N GLY A 62 -4.55 15.84 3.98
CA GLY A 62 -5.72 15.03 4.33
C GLY A 62 -5.85 13.77 3.49
N ALA A 63 -5.36 13.77 2.25
CA ALA A 63 -5.24 12.54 1.46
C ALA A 63 -4.17 11.60 2.03
N LEU A 64 -3.07 12.15 2.56
CA LEU A 64 -2.06 11.39 3.29
C LEU A 64 -2.63 10.78 4.57
N ALA A 65 -3.35 11.57 5.38
CA ALA A 65 -4.00 11.08 6.60
C ALA A 65 -4.96 9.92 6.32
N GLU A 66 -5.82 10.05 5.31
CA GLU A 66 -6.74 8.98 4.90
C GLU A 66 -5.99 7.71 4.47
N MET A 67 -4.89 7.85 3.73
CA MET A 67 -4.06 6.70 3.36
C MET A 67 -3.48 5.99 4.59
N ILE A 68 -2.98 6.75 5.56
CA ILE A 68 -2.43 6.19 6.81
C ILE A 68 -3.52 5.45 7.59
N GLU A 69 -4.72 6.01 7.71
CA GLU A 69 -5.87 5.36 8.36
C GLU A 69 -6.24 4.04 7.67
N VAL A 70 -6.33 4.03 6.34
CA VAL A 70 -6.62 2.82 5.56
C VAL A 70 -5.55 1.75 5.80
N LEU A 71 -4.27 2.12 5.82
CA LEU A 71 -3.18 1.18 6.09
C LEU A 71 -3.24 0.62 7.51
N GLN A 72 -3.55 1.44 8.51
CA GLN A 72 -3.74 0.97 9.89
C GLN A 72 -4.89 -0.04 9.97
N ASP A 73 -5.99 0.20 9.27
CA ASP A 73 -7.13 -0.72 9.24
C ASP A 73 -6.81 -2.03 8.54
N VAL A 74 -5.98 -2.01 7.49
CA VAL A 74 -5.46 -3.22 6.84
C VAL A 74 -4.61 -4.03 7.81
N LEU A 75 -3.69 -3.39 8.56
CA LEU A 75 -2.80 -4.09 9.50
C LEU A 75 -3.51 -4.69 10.72
N LYS A 76 -4.71 -4.20 11.08
CA LYS A 76 -5.53 -4.77 12.17
C LYS A 76 -6.19 -6.10 11.80
N GLN A 77 -6.22 -6.44 10.51
CA GLN A 77 -6.92 -7.62 10.02
C GLN A 77 -5.92 -8.79 9.85
N PRO A 78 -6.32 -10.03 10.16
CA PRO A 78 -5.48 -11.21 9.92
C PRO A 78 -5.53 -11.60 8.43
N LEU A 79 -4.83 -10.83 7.59
CA LEU A 79 -4.92 -10.92 6.13
C LEU A 79 -3.78 -11.71 5.50
N ASN A 80 -4.03 -12.16 4.27
CA ASN A 80 -2.99 -12.64 3.37
C ASN A 80 -2.11 -11.49 2.87
N GLY A 81 -0.82 -11.75 2.64
CA GLY A 81 0.16 -10.78 2.13
C GLY A 81 -0.24 -10.10 0.81
N SER A 82 -1.12 -10.74 0.01
CA SER A 82 -1.67 -10.21 -1.25
C SER A 82 -2.44 -8.88 -1.10
N VAL A 83 -3.19 -8.68 -0.01
CA VAL A 83 -3.89 -7.41 0.23
C VAL A 83 -2.88 -6.30 0.53
N LEU A 84 -1.86 -6.62 1.33
CA LEU A 84 -0.83 -5.66 1.70
C LEU A 84 0.04 -5.28 0.49
N GLY A 85 0.31 -6.20 -0.43
CA GLY A 85 1.00 -5.91 -1.68
C GLY A 85 0.29 -4.85 -2.55
N SER A 86 -1.03 -4.70 -2.43
CA SER A 86 -1.76 -3.62 -3.12
C SER A 86 -1.44 -2.22 -2.57
N ALA A 87 -0.83 -2.13 -1.38
CA ALA A 87 -0.49 -0.87 -0.73
C ALA A 87 0.84 -0.26 -1.21
N VAL A 88 1.71 -1.01 -1.89
CA VAL A 88 3.06 -0.56 -2.31
C VAL A 88 3.01 0.80 -3.01
N PHE A 89 2.11 0.94 -3.98
CA PHE A 89 1.98 2.16 -4.76
C PHE A 89 1.57 3.36 -3.90
N GLY A 90 0.56 3.19 -3.05
CA GLY A 90 0.10 4.24 -2.15
C GLY A 90 1.16 4.62 -1.13
N VAL A 91 1.89 3.64 -0.58
CA VAL A 91 3.00 3.87 0.36
C VAL A 91 4.13 4.67 -0.29
N CYS A 92 4.51 4.33 -1.53
CA CYS A 92 5.53 5.08 -2.27
C CYS A 92 5.12 6.55 -2.45
N LEU A 93 3.89 6.79 -2.92
CA LEU A 93 3.39 8.15 -3.12
C LEU A 93 3.30 8.93 -1.81
N SER A 94 2.72 8.34 -0.76
CA SER A 94 2.58 8.99 0.53
C SER A 94 3.94 9.27 1.17
N GLY A 95 4.88 8.33 1.09
CA GLY A 95 6.23 8.51 1.59
C GLY A 95 6.96 9.64 0.88
N CYS A 96 6.78 9.79 -0.44
CA CYS A 96 7.39 10.88 -1.19
C CYS A 96 6.84 12.26 -0.81
N HIS A 97 5.64 12.36 -0.19
CA HIS A 97 4.98 13.63 0.08
C HIS A 97 4.81 13.94 1.58
N THR A 98 5.03 12.98 2.48
CA THR A 98 4.91 13.19 3.91
C THR A 98 6.17 13.80 4.53
N ASP A 99 5.95 14.74 5.45
CA ASP A 99 6.97 15.36 6.29
C ASP A 99 6.94 14.91 7.74
N ASP A 100 5.93 14.16 8.13
CA ASP A 100 5.74 13.67 9.49
C ASP A 100 6.65 12.46 9.75
N PRO A 101 7.62 12.55 10.68
CA PRO A 101 8.51 11.44 11.02
C PRO A 101 7.77 10.17 11.47
N ALA A 102 6.63 10.29 12.14
CA ALA A 102 5.83 9.15 12.58
C ALA A 102 5.21 8.42 11.38
N GLN A 103 4.71 9.18 10.40
CA GLN A 103 4.21 8.60 9.14
C GLN A 103 5.33 7.95 8.34
N ARG A 104 6.52 8.58 8.27
CA ARG A 104 7.69 7.99 7.61
C ARG A 104 8.06 6.63 8.19
N ALA A 105 8.15 6.54 9.53
CA ALA A 105 8.44 5.30 10.23
C ALA A 105 7.36 4.23 10.00
N PHE A 106 6.08 4.63 10.08
CA PHE A 106 4.95 3.74 9.83
C PHE A 106 4.95 3.18 8.39
N LEU A 107 5.23 4.01 7.39
CA LEU A 107 5.27 3.58 5.99
C LEU A 107 6.41 2.60 5.72
N LEU A 108 7.59 2.79 6.34
CA LEU A 108 8.67 1.80 6.27
C LEU A 108 8.24 0.47 6.91
N HIS A 109 7.59 0.52 8.06
CA HIS A 109 7.08 -0.69 8.72
C HIS A 109 6.08 -1.45 7.83
N VAL A 110 5.18 -0.74 7.14
CA VAL A 110 4.25 -1.35 6.16
C VAL A 110 5.00 -2.06 5.03
N LEU A 111 6.10 -1.50 4.54
CA LEU A 111 6.95 -2.12 3.51
C LEU A 111 7.67 -3.37 4.04
N GLU A 112 8.19 -3.32 5.26
CA GLU A 112 8.85 -4.47 5.90
C GLU A 112 7.92 -5.68 6.06
N MET A 113 6.64 -5.44 6.35
CA MET A 113 5.62 -6.49 6.45
C MET A 113 5.29 -7.18 5.12
N GLN A 114 5.77 -6.64 3.99
CA GLN A 114 5.54 -7.21 2.65
C GLN A 114 6.71 -8.06 2.13
N GLN A 115 7.75 -8.30 2.93
CA GLN A 115 8.99 -8.98 2.49
C GLN A 115 8.83 -10.44 2.01
N GLU A 116 7.64 -11.04 2.09
CA GLU A 116 7.36 -12.36 1.51
C GLU A 116 7.12 -12.31 -0.02
N GLU A 117 6.86 -11.14 -0.60
CA GLU A 117 6.69 -10.89 -2.04
C GLU A 117 8.00 -10.35 -2.68
N PRO A 118 8.24 -10.46 -4.01
CA PRO A 118 9.58 -10.38 -4.61
C PRO A 118 10.43 -9.19 -4.13
N VAL A 119 11.48 -9.55 -3.39
CA VAL A 119 12.34 -8.78 -2.48
C VAL A 119 13.04 -7.55 -3.11
N GLY A 120 13.01 -7.40 -4.44
CA GLY A 120 13.68 -6.30 -5.15
C GLY A 120 12.95 -4.96 -5.03
N SER A 121 11.65 -4.93 -5.32
CA SER A 121 10.88 -3.68 -5.44
C SER A 121 10.75 -2.95 -4.09
N ILE A 122 10.50 -3.69 -3.00
CA ILE A 122 10.30 -3.10 -1.67
C ILE A 122 11.57 -2.43 -1.13
N ARG A 123 12.73 -3.04 -1.35
CA ARG A 123 14.03 -2.48 -0.92
C ARG A 123 14.35 -1.20 -1.68
N GLU A 124 14.11 -1.19 -2.99
CA GLU A 124 14.32 -0.01 -3.82
C GLU A 124 13.39 1.14 -3.41
N ILE A 125 12.12 0.85 -3.13
CA ILE A 125 11.16 1.85 -2.64
C ILE A 125 11.60 2.39 -1.28
N SER A 126 11.98 1.52 -0.34
CA SER A 126 12.47 1.95 0.98
C SER A 126 13.69 2.87 0.87
N ARG A 127 14.64 2.53 -0.02
CA ARG A 127 15.81 3.35 -0.33
C ARG A 127 15.41 4.71 -0.91
N LEU A 128 14.50 4.72 -1.88
CA LEU A 128 13.98 5.95 -2.49
C LEU A 128 13.37 6.87 -1.43
N LEU A 129 12.51 6.34 -0.57
CA LEU A 129 11.85 7.12 0.47
C LEU A 129 12.87 7.76 1.42
N GLN A 130 13.83 6.97 1.90
CA GLN A 130 14.90 7.48 2.74
C GLN A 130 15.72 8.58 2.06
N GLN A 131 16.05 8.44 0.78
CA GLN A 131 16.77 9.47 0.02
C GLN A 131 15.94 10.75 -0.15
N VAL A 132 14.64 10.64 -0.43
CA VAL A 132 13.73 11.78 -0.51
C VAL A 132 13.70 12.54 0.82
N TRP A 133 13.59 11.82 1.93
CA TRP A 133 13.56 12.41 3.27
C TRP A 133 14.88 13.06 3.64
N GLN A 134 16.02 12.40 3.39
CA GLN A 134 17.34 12.96 3.65
C GLN A 134 17.58 14.27 2.88
N ARG A 135 17.25 14.33 1.59
CA ARG A 135 17.39 15.57 0.80
C ARG A 135 16.50 16.69 1.35
N ARG A 136 15.29 16.35 1.77
CA ARG A 136 14.35 17.33 2.33
C ARG A 136 14.78 17.84 3.69
N ASP A 137 15.25 16.95 4.56
CA ASP A 137 15.70 17.30 5.90
C ASP A 137 16.96 18.17 5.81
N HIS A 138 17.88 17.86 4.88
CA HIS A 138 19.03 18.71 4.56
C HIS A 138 18.64 20.11 4.04
N ASP A 139 17.69 20.19 3.11
CA ASP A 139 17.20 21.49 2.62
C ASP A 139 16.58 22.31 3.76
N LYS A 140 15.79 21.68 4.65
CA LYS A 140 15.20 22.31 5.82
C LYS A 140 16.27 22.85 6.79
N GLU A 141 17.33 22.09 7.05
CA GLU A 141 18.47 22.53 7.87
C GLU A 141 19.17 23.76 7.29
N LEU A 142 19.21 23.87 5.96
CA LEU A 142 19.75 25.04 5.25
C LEU A 142 18.75 26.21 5.14
N GLY A 143 17.57 26.11 5.76
CA GLY A 143 16.51 27.11 5.69
C GLY A 143 15.83 27.19 4.32
N ARG A 144 15.97 26.16 3.49
CA ARG A 144 15.32 26.04 2.17
C ARG A 144 14.07 25.16 2.28
N SER A 145 13.06 25.50 1.50
CA SER A 145 11.83 24.70 1.37
C SER A 145 11.56 24.39 -0.09
N THR A 146 12.51 23.69 -0.71
CA THR A 146 12.42 23.27 -2.12
C THR A 146 11.70 21.92 -2.23
N PRO A 147 10.71 21.80 -3.14
CA PRO A 147 10.10 20.50 -3.43
C PRO A 147 11.15 19.50 -3.93
N VAL A 148 11.26 18.36 -3.24
CA VAL A 148 12.17 17.28 -3.67
C VAL A 148 11.55 16.53 -4.84
N ASN A 149 12.23 16.53 -5.99
CA ASN A 149 11.81 15.77 -7.17
C ASN A 149 12.15 14.28 -7.01
N TRP A 150 11.24 13.51 -6.43
CA TRP A 150 11.40 12.08 -6.21
C TRP A 150 11.54 11.28 -7.53
N CYS A 151 10.93 11.73 -8.63
CA CYS A 151 11.10 11.11 -9.96
C CYS A 151 12.53 11.25 -10.50
N ALA A 152 13.27 12.29 -10.09
CA ALA A 152 14.68 12.44 -10.43
C ALA A 152 15.54 11.46 -9.62
N ILE A 153 15.29 11.36 -8.30
CA ILE A 153 15.97 10.42 -7.40
C ILE A 153 15.79 8.97 -7.86
N MET A 154 14.57 8.59 -8.24
CA MET A 154 14.26 7.25 -8.74
C MET A 154 15.04 6.94 -10.04
N ARG A 155 15.22 7.93 -10.93
CA ARG A 155 16.00 7.77 -12.16
C ARG A 155 17.50 7.69 -11.90
N GLU A 156 18.03 8.49 -10.98
CA GLU A 156 19.43 8.42 -10.55
C GLU A 156 19.75 7.02 -10.00
N GLY A 157 18.91 6.51 -9.09
CA GLY A 157 19.10 5.20 -8.48
C GLY A 157 18.96 4.01 -9.43
N HIS A 158 18.32 4.17 -10.59
CA HIS A 158 18.23 3.16 -11.65
C HIS A 158 19.41 3.24 -12.63
N ASN A 159 19.92 4.44 -12.91
CA ASN A 159 21.12 4.62 -13.72
C ASN A 159 22.37 4.03 -13.03
N ASP A 160 22.49 4.20 -11.72
CA ASP A 160 23.57 3.59 -10.91
C ASP A 160 23.50 2.05 -10.92
N ALA A 161 22.32 1.47 -11.13
CA ALA A 161 22.12 0.01 -11.21
C ALA A 161 22.45 -0.55 -12.61
N ILE A 162 22.33 0.25 -13.67
CA ILE A 162 22.63 -0.16 -15.05
C ILE A 162 24.10 0.09 -15.42
N PHE A 163 24.72 1.12 -14.84
CA PHE A 163 26.13 1.45 -15.06
C PHE A 163 26.89 1.55 -13.72
N PRO A 164 27.26 0.42 -13.10
CA PRO A 164 28.15 0.44 -11.96
C PRO A 164 29.55 0.90 -12.43
N VAL A 165 30.04 2.01 -11.86
CA VAL A 165 31.42 2.50 -12.02
C VAL A 165 32.38 1.61 -11.26
#